data_AF-A0A8S2EKY9-F1
#
_entry.id   AF-A0A8S2EKY9-F1
#
_cell.length_a   1.000
_cell.length_b   1.000
_cell.length_c   1.000
_cell.angle_alpha   90.00
_cell.angle_beta   90.00
_cell.angle_gamma   90.00
#
_symmetry.space_group_name_H-M   'P 1'
#
loop_
_entity.id
_entity.type
_entity.pdbx_description
1 polymer ?
#
loop_
_entity_poly.entity_id
_entity_poly.type
_entity_poly.pdbx_seq_one_letter_code
_entity_poly.pdbx_strand_id
1 'polypeptide(L)'
;KNSDPILPSSLDQLDKDDYPLVAVQVLMCNEICSVESIIDCACQLDWPQTSLFVQVLDDSSDKQTMETIDNRVEEWKCRGIQIDIQRRKNHHGFKAGSLQHAFPLCRNAEYLAIFDVDFLPKSDFLHKTVPYLINNPNLAFVQTRWTFFNAKESFLTRMQEIALNFHHKCEQVVRCWLSLFFTFNGTGAVWRTSAIKRCGGWQTDTLVEDLDISFRAHYQGWTSIYLEHVECQNELPPTWSAYLSQQYRWTCGPVQVIRKSIRPLWRSKHIGWHKKVFCYWYLLQKLNNLIAFGYFFILTFCLYYIADFSTIYLIGFNVQLIVTILHVVFTPEEWYMSILYVFFENAMLLHKAVATVAGMFNYESAKQWNVTPKYGLKKNNQDMLNNNITLNSPSTMSSLWQPSTWTLKDKWENVINKDYIHCIKINQNQIVALSITLYQGNSRIELRNLSSMEVVISTIESDLKFYLCLLSLPANEWLITEDNTGNMIVMNDNCEIQQQRIGYCNKLKNAALINDSVFVLQTAKPSQLHFHTLK
;
A
#
# COMPACT_ATOMS: atom_id res chain seq x y z
N LYS A 1 -13.23 21.94 24.31
CA LYS A 1 -12.37 21.60 25.46
C LYS A 1 -13.16 20.60 26.32
N ASN A 2 -12.61 19.39 26.46
CA ASN A 2 -13.12 18.21 27.19
C ASN A 2 -14.34 17.48 26.59
N SER A 3 -14.16 16.89 25.40
CA SER A 3 -15.10 15.92 24.82
C SER A 3 -14.39 14.71 24.20
N ASP A 4 -13.19 14.38 24.68
CA ASP A 4 -12.73 13.01 24.50
C ASP A 4 -13.71 12.12 25.27
N PRO A 5 -14.22 11.02 24.68
CA PRO A 5 -14.97 10.04 25.46
C PRO A 5 -14.09 9.70 26.68
N ILE A 6 -14.64 9.93 27.88
CA ILE A 6 -13.93 9.76 29.16
C ILE A 6 -13.08 8.50 29.02
N LEU A 7 -11.75 8.64 29.08
CA LEU A 7 -10.85 7.49 29.02
C LEU A 7 -11.36 6.54 30.10
N PRO A 8 -11.81 5.33 29.74
CA PRO A 8 -12.29 4.42 30.74
C PRO A 8 -11.19 4.20 31.76
N SER A 9 -11.55 3.96 33.04
CA SER A 9 -10.61 3.61 34.09
C SER A 9 -9.58 2.62 33.52
N SER A 10 -8.30 2.95 33.68
CA SER A 10 -7.22 2.24 33.00
C SER A 10 -7.28 0.74 33.32
N LEU A 11 -6.85 -0.09 32.35
CA LEU A 11 -6.68 -1.54 32.54
C LEU A 11 -5.73 -1.87 33.70
N ASP A 12 -5.06 -0.88 34.29
CA ASP A 12 -4.20 -0.98 35.47
C ASP A 12 -4.90 -1.57 36.71
N GLN A 13 -6.23 -1.70 36.70
CA GLN A 13 -7.01 -2.34 37.76
C GLN A 13 -7.38 -3.81 37.48
N LEU A 14 -7.13 -4.33 36.27
CA LEU A 14 -7.36 -5.74 35.94
C LEU A 14 -6.12 -6.55 36.29
N ASP A 15 -6.31 -7.64 37.03
CA ASP A 15 -5.26 -8.63 37.20
C ASP A 15 -4.90 -9.22 35.81
N LYS A 16 -3.67 -9.72 35.65
CA LYS A 16 -3.21 -10.29 34.36
C LYS A 16 -4.13 -11.39 33.82
N ASP A 17 -4.86 -12.07 34.71
CA ASP A 17 -5.79 -13.16 34.38
C ASP A 17 -7.17 -12.66 33.91
N ASP A 18 -7.49 -11.38 34.08
CA ASP A 18 -8.78 -10.79 33.68
C ASP A 18 -8.74 -10.16 32.28
N TYR A 19 -7.61 -10.24 31.58
CA TYR A 19 -7.50 -9.67 30.23
C TYR A 19 -8.32 -10.51 29.23
N PRO A 20 -9.26 -9.89 28.50
CA PRO A 20 -10.09 -10.61 27.54
C PRO A 20 -9.24 -11.11 26.37
N LEU A 21 -9.60 -12.27 25.84
CA LEU A 21 -8.93 -12.83 24.67
C LEU A 21 -9.21 -11.94 23.44
N VAL A 22 -8.13 -11.42 22.85
CA VAL A 22 -8.17 -10.64 21.61
C VAL A 22 -7.56 -11.45 20.48
N ALA A 23 -8.33 -11.65 19.40
CA ALA A 23 -7.81 -12.17 18.15
C ALA A 23 -7.41 -11.00 17.22
N VAL A 24 -6.23 -11.08 16.62
CA VAL A 24 -5.71 -10.07 15.69
C VAL A 24 -5.66 -10.69 14.30
N GLN A 25 -6.54 -10.25 13.42
CA GLN A 25 -6.59 -10.71 12.03
C GLN A 25 -5.77 -9.78 11.14
N VAL A 26 -4.81 -10.36 10.43
CA VAL A 26 -3.98 -9.67 9.43
C VAL A 26 -4.30 -10.22 8.06
N LEU A 27 -4.81 -9.38 7.16
CA LEU A 27 -5.29 -9.78 5.84
C LEU A 27 -4.29 -9.45 4.74
N MET A 28 -4.01 -10.41 3.86
CA MET A 28 -3.03 -10.26 2.76
C MET A 28 -3.38 -11.09 1.53
N CYS A 29 -3.01 -10.59 0.35
CA CYS A 29 -3.16 -11.19 -0.98
C CYS A 29 -2.08 -10.66 -1.95
N ASN A 30 -0.91 -11.30 -1.98
CA ASN A 30 0.22 -10.99 -2.87
C ASN A 30 0.98 -9.67 -2.59
N GLU A 31 0.82 -9.02 -1.43
CA GLU A 31 1.55 -7.78 -1.07
C GLU A 31 2.85 -8.03 -0.28
N ILE A 32 3.83 -8.70 -0.91
CA ILE A 32 5.08 -9.14 -0.25
C ILE A 32 5.83 -8.04 0.54
N CYS A 33 5.82 -6.79 0.08
CA CYS A 33 6.61 -5.69 0.63
C CYS A 33 6.26 -5.30 2.07
N SER A 34 5.05 -5.62 2.53
CA SER A 34 4.55 -5.20 3.85
C SER A 34 4.29 -6.37 4.80
N VAL A 35 4.36 -7.62 4.31
CA VAL A 35 4.05 -8.86 5.06
C VAL A 35 4.80 -8.92 6.38
N GLU A 36 6.12 -8.76 6.36
CA GLU A 36 6.93 -8.91 7.56
C GLU A 36 6.60 -7.82 8.60
N SER A 37 6.44 -6.58 8.14
CA SER A 37 6.20 -5.43 9.01
C SER A 37 4.87 -5.55 9.76
N ILE A 38 3.78 -5.91 9.08
CA ILE A 38 2.48 -6.05 9.76
C ILE A 38 2.43 -7.26 10.70
N ILE A 39 3.04 -8.40 10.32
CA ILE A 39 3.10 -9.58 11.19
C ILE A 39 3.90 -9.25 12.45
N ASP A 40 5.03 -8.58 12.30
CA ASP A 40 5.84 -8.12 13.44
C ASP A 40 5.02 -7.17 14.34
N CYS A 41 4.38 -6.15 13.78
CA CYS A 41 3.56 -5.22 14.55
C CYS A 41 2.41 -5.94 15.29
N ALA A 42 1.73 -6.89 14.65
CA ALA A 42 0.64 -7.64 15.26
C ALA A 42 1.12 -8.54 16.41
N CYS A 43 2.27 -9.20 16.25
CA CYS A 43 2.88 -10.04 17.30
C CYS A 43 3.48 -9.23 18.46
N GLN A 44 3.82 -7.96 18.23
CA GLN A 44 4.41 -7.04 19.21
C GLN A 44 3.40 -6.12 19.89
N LEU A 45 2.09 -6.32 19.65
CA LEU A 45 1.06 -5.60 20.40
C LEU A 45 1.22 -5.89 21.89
N ASP A 46 1.27 -4.83 22.69
CA ASP A 46 1.37 -4.91 24.14
C ASP A 46 0.03 -5.41 24.69
N TRP A 47 -0.02 -6.71 24.94
CA TRP A 47 -1.16 -7.44 25.48
C TRP A 47 -0.65 -8.75 26.09
N PRO A 48 -1.26 -9.29 27.16
CA PRO A 48 -0.83 -10.55 27.72
C PRO A 48 -0.82 -11.67 26.68
N GLN A 49 0.30 -12.38 26.53
CA GLN A 49 0.48 -13.43 25.51
C GLN A 49 -0.54 -14.58 25.65
N THR A 50 -1.06 -14.82 26.84
CA THR A 50 -2.13 -15.78 27.12
C THR A 50 -3.49 -15.34 26.57
N SER A 51 -3.68 -14.03 26.39
CA SER A 51 -4.92 -13.38 25.94
C SER A 51 -4.77 -12.71 24.57
N LEU A 52 -3.69 -13.00 23.83
CA LEU A 52 -3.44 -12.51 22.48
C LEU A 52 -3.31 -13.69 21.51
N PHE A 53 -4.07 -13.67 20.42
CA PHE A 53 -3.98 -14.65 19.34
C PHE A 53 -3.90 -13.94 17.99
N VAL A 54 -2.82 -14.17 17.23
CA VAL A 54 -2.65 -13.58 15.90
C VAL A 54 -3.09 -14.59 14.83
N GLN A 55 -3.87 -14.13 13.86
CA GLN A 55 -4.38 -14.94 12.77
C GLN A 55 -4.05 -14.27 11.43
N VAL A 56 -3.12 -14.86 10.69
CA VAL A 56 -2.73 -14.39 9.36
C VAL A 56 -3.66 -15.01 8.32
N LEU A 57 -4.40 -14.17 7.61
CA LEU A 57 -5.35 -14.57 6.57
C LEU A 57 -4.68 -14.38 5.20
N ASP A 58 -4.16 -15.48 4.67
CA ASP A 58 -3.37 -15.50 3.44
C ASP A 58 -4.22 -15.99 2.26
N ASP A 59 -4.63 -15.04 1.42
CA ASP A 59 -5.30 -15.26 0.13
C ASP A 59 -4.31 -15.12 -1.05
N SER A 60 -2.99 -15.21 -0.80
CA SER A 60 -1.96 -15.09 -1.84
C SER A 60 -1.88 -16.35 -2.72
N SER A 61 -1.50 -16.14 -3.98
CA SER A 61 -1.23 -17.19 -4.97
C SER A 61 0.25 -17.25 -5.36
N ASP A 62 0.98 -16.16 -5.11
CA ASP A 62 2.42 -16.08 -5.37
C ASP A 62 3.22 -16.86 -4.32
N LYS A 63 4.12 -17.74 -4.81
CA LYS A 63 4.93 -18.61 -3.95
C LYS A 63 5.88 -17.81 -3.05
N GLN A 64 6.48 -16.75 -3.57
CA GLN A 64 7.45 -15.96 -2.82
C GLN A 64 6.78 -15.29 -1.61
N THR A 65 5.58 -14.74 -1.81
CA THR A 65 4.75 -14.16 -0.75
C THR A 65 4.38 -15.24 0.28
N MET A 66 3.89 -16.40 -0.16
CA MET A 66 3.52 -17.50 0.74
C MET A 66 4.72 -17.98 1.59
N GLU A 67 5.89 -18.17 0.98
CA GLU A 67 7.12 -18.56 1.69
C GLU A 67 7.56 -17.51 2.70
N THR A 68 7.43 -16.21 2.36
CA THR A 68 7.75 -15.11 3.28
C THR A 68 6.83 -15.13 4.50
N ILE A 69 5.53 -15.37 4.29
CA ILE A 69 4.53 -15.50 5.37
C ILE A 69 4.86 -16.71 6.24
N ASP A 70 5.11 -17.87 5.64
CA ASP A 70 5.40 -19.12 6.36
C ASP A 70 6.63 -18.97 7.25
N ASN A 71 7.72 -18.45 6.70
CA ASN A 71 8.96 -18.23 7.44
C ASN A 71 8.73 -17.27 8.61
N ARG A 72 8.07 -16.13 8.37
CA ARG A 72 7.86 -15.12 9.41
C ARG A 72 6.95 -15.60 10.52
N VAL A 73 5.89 -16.35 10.19
CA VAL A 73 5.01 -16.93 11.20
C VAL A 73 5.74 -17.98 12.02
N GLU A 74 6.55 -18.85 11.40
CA GLU A 74 7.32 -19.86 12.12
C GLU A 74 8.34 -19.23 13.08
N GLU A 75 8.99 -18.13 12.68
CA GLU A 75 9.87 -17.36 13.57
C GLU A 75 9.13 -16.86 14.83
N TRP A 76 7.91 -16.34 14.68
CA TRP A 76 7.10 -15.87 15.80
C TRP A 76 6.54 -17.02 16.66
N LYS A 77 6.20 -18.16 16.05
CA LYS A 77 5.85 -19.39 16.77
C LYS A 77 7.02 -19.87 17.63
N CYS A 78 8.24 -19.87 17.10
CA CYS A 78 9.46 -20.22 17.85
C CYS A 78 9.71 -19.29 19.04
N ARG A 79 9.23 -18.05 18.98
CA ARG A 79 9.28 -17.07 20.09
C ARG A 79 8.16 -17.25 21.12
N GLY A 80 7.29 -18.25 20.95
CA GLY A 80 6.19 -18.55 21.87
C GLY A 80 4.92 -17.72 21.65
N ILE A 81 4.84 -16.92 20.57
CA ILE A 81 3.62 -16.17 20.25
C ILE A 81 2.57 -17.12 19.65
N GLN A 82 1.33 -16.96 20.10
CA GLN A 82 0.20 -17.69 19.51
C GLN A 82 -0.18 -17.05 18.17
N ILE A 83 0.33 -17.62 17.09
CA ILE A 83 0.05 -17.16 15.72
C ILE A 83 -0.28 -18.33 14.81
N ASP A 84 -1.31 -18.21 13.97
CA ASP A 84 -1.69 -19.23 12.97
C ASP A 84 -1.96 -18.61 11.60
N ILE A 85 -1.68 -19.38 10.54
CA ILE A 85 -1.99 -19.02 9.16
C ILE A 85 -3.29 -19.71 8.74
N GLN A 86 -4.18 -18.97 8.11
CA GLN A 86 -5.37 -19.48 7.46
C GLN A 86 -5.29 -19.23 5.97
N ARG A 87 -5.30 -20.32 5.19
CA ARG A 87 -5.37 -20.30 3.73
C ARG A 87 -6.64 -20.98 3.28
N ARG A 88 -7.18 -20.52 2.16
CA ARG A 88 -8.36 -21.10 1.54
C ARG A 88 -8.09 -21.42 0.07
N LYS A 89 -8.71 -22.50 -0.42
CA LYS A 89 -8.53 -22.95 -1.81
C LYS A 89 -9.29 -22.10 -2.83
N ASN A 90 -10.35 -21.42 -2.40
CA ASN A 90 -11.22 -20.63 -3.26
C ASN A 90 -11.27 -19.19 -2.77
N HIS A 91 -10.93 -18.25 -3.65
CA HIS A 91 -10.92 -16.81 -3.37
C HIS A 91 -12.30 -16.13 -3.49
N HIS A 92 -13.38 -16.92 -3.50
CA HIS A 92 -14.75 -16.40 -3.55
C HIS A 92 -15.04 -15.40 -2.42
N GLY A 93 -15.58 -14.23 -2.76
CA GLY A 93 -15.92 -13.20 -1.77
C GLY A 93 -14.73 -12.41 -1.22
N PHE A 94 -13.54 -12.55 -1.81
CA PHE A 94 -12.35 -11.74 -1.52
C PHE A 94 -12.09 -11.61 0.01
N LYS A 95 -11.84 -10.39 0.48
CA LYS A 95 -11.60 -10.07 1.89
C LYS A 95 -12.70 -10.58 2.82
N ALA A 96 -13.97 -10.35 2.47
CA ALA A 96 -15.13 -10.80 3.25
C ALA A 96 -15.16 -12.34 3.41
N GLY A 97 -14.81 -13.06 2.35
CA GLY A 97 -14.76 -14.52 2.34
C GLY A 97 -13.62 -15.07 3.20
N SER A 98 -12.47 -14.40 3.21
CA SER A 98 -11.34 -14.75 4.07
C SER A 98 -11.68 -14.53 5.55
N LEU A 99 -12.26 -13.36 5.89
CA LEU A 99 -12.79 -13.07 7.23
C LEU A 99 -13.85 -14.08 7.67
N GLN A 100 -14.79 -14.42 6.79
CA GLN A 100 -15.85 -15.40 7.06
C GLN A 100 -15.28 -16.80 7.35
N HIS A 101 -14.32 -17.26 6.55
CA HIS A 101 -13.66 -18.56 6.72
C HIS A 101 -12.90 -18.65 8.04
N ALA A 102 -12.22 -17.57 8.42
CA ALA A 102 -11.35 -17.54 9.58
C ALA A 102 -12.06 -17.26 10.91
N PHE A 103 -13.24 -16.63 10.87
CA PHE A 103 -13.99 -16.21 12.05
C PHE A 103 -14.29 -17.34 13.06
N PRO A 104 -14.72 -18.55 12.66
CA PRO A 104 -14.92 -19.66 13.59
C PRO A 104 -13.64 -20.13 14.29
N LEU A 105 -12.47 -19.82 13.72
CA LEU A 105 -11.15 -20.26 14.19
C LEU A 105 -10.49 -19.24 15.13
N CYS A 106 -11.17 -18.15 15.49
CA CYS A 106 -10.68 -17.09 16.38
C CYS A 106 -10.67 -17.48 17.87
N ARG A 107 -10.58 -18.77 18.22
CA ARG A 107 -10.44 -19.31 19.60
C ARG A 107 -11.44 -18.75 20.63
N ASN A 108 -12.65 -18.40 20.20
CA ASN A 108 -13.66 -17.72 21.03
C ASN A 108 -13.21 -16.36 21.61
N ALA A 109 -12.29 -15.67 20.96
CA ALA A 109 -11.88 -14.33 21.33
C ALA A 109 -13.09 -13.40 21.48
N GLU A 110 -13.10 -12.63 22.56
CA GLU A 110 -14.15 -11.66 22.86
C GLU A 110 -14.10 -10.46 21.90
N TYR A 111 -12.89 -10.10 21.50
CA TYR A 111 -12.59 -8.99 20.63
C TYR A 111 -11.73 -9.41 19.44
N LEU A 112 -11.95 -8.72 18.31
CA LEU A 112 -11.28 -8.98 17.04
C LEU A 112 -10.68 -7.69 16.51
N ALA A 113 -9.36 -7.56 16.55
CA ALA A 113 -8.63 -6.49 15.89
C ALA A 113 -8.38 -6.86 14.43
N ILE A 114 -8.62 -5.94 13.49
CA ILE A 114 -8.57 -6.22 12.04
C ILE A 114 -7.61 -5.25 11.38
N PHE A 115 -6.60 -5.78 10.68
CA PHE A 115 -5.59 -5.02 9.96
C PHE A 115 -5.39 -5.53 8.53
N ASP A 116 -5.34 -4.61 7.58
CA ASP A 116 -4.82 -4.88 6.24
C ASP A 116 -3.29 -4.92 6.24
N VAL A 117 -2.70 -5.59 5.26
CA VAL A 117 -1.25 -5.84 5.17
C VAL A 117 -0.39 -4.57 5.17
N ASP A 118 -0.93 -3.44 4.73
CA ASP A 118 -0.23 -2.16 4.64
C ASP A 118 -0.36 -1.30 5.91
N PHE A 119 -0.98 -1.83 6.97
CA PHE A 119 -1.16 -1.11 8.23
C PHE A 119 -0.03 -1.42 9.23
N LEU A 120 0.25 -0.44 10.08
CA LEU A 120 1.27 -0.52 11.12
C LEU A 120 0.67 -0.02 12.44
N PRO A 121 0.00 -0.89 13.21
CA PRO A 121 -0.48 -0.52 14.54
C PRO A 121 0.69 -0.32 15.51
N LYS A 122 0.58 0.68 16.37
CA LYS A 122 1.52 0.90 17.49
C LYS A 122 1.32 -0.21 18.54
N SER A 123 2.36 -0.54 19.30
CA SER A 123 2.29 -1.60 20.32
C SER A 123 1.17 -1.37 21.34
N ASP A 124 0.90 -0.13 21.73
CA ASP A 124 -0.14 0.25 22.68
C ASP A 124 -1.58 0.30 22.11
N PHE A 125 -1.79 -0.13 20.86
CA PHE A 125 -3.07 -0.03 20.17
C PHE A 125 -4.22 -0.72 20.93
N LEU A 126 -4.00 -1.92 21.47
CA LEU A 126 -5.05 -2.66 22.20
C LEU A 126 -5.39 -1.99 23.53
N HIS A 127 -4.38 -1.52 24.28
CA HIS A 127 -4.58 -0.75 25.51
C HIS A 127 -5.37 0.54 25.28
N LYS A 128 -5.25 1.17 24.12
CA LYS A 128 -6.00 2.38 23.77
C LYS A 128 -7.41 2.12 23.22
N THR A 129 -7.75 0.89 22.84
CA THR A 129 -9.01 0.58 22.14
C THR A 129 -9.93 -0.36 22.92
N VAL A 130 -9.41 -1.49 23.40
CA VAL A 130 -10.18 -2.54 24.10
C VAL A 130 -10.93 -2.03 25.35
N PRO A 131 -10.38 -1.11 26.17
CA PRO A 131 -11.08 -0.64 27.37
C PRO A 131 -12.44 -0.02 27.10
N TYR A 132 -12.61 0.66 25.96
CA TYR A 132 -13.89 1.23 25.58
C TYR A 132 -14.95 0.15 25.36
N LEU A 133 -14.56 -0.98 24.75
CA LEU A 133 -15.45 -2.11 24.57
C LEU A 133 -15.79 -2.78 25.91
N ILE A 134 -14.81 -3.00 26.79
CA ILE A 134 -15.07 -3.59 28.11
C ILE A 134 -16.10 -2.75 28.88
N ASN A 135 -15.91 -1.44 28.92
CA ASN A 135 -16.74 -0.53 29.72
C ASN A 135 -18.11 -0.22 29.09
N ASN A 136 -18.32 -0.54 27.82
CA ASN A 136 -19.61 -0.33 27.16
C ASN A 136 -20.08 -1.57 26.39
N PRO A 137 -21.02 -2.36 26.95
CA PRO A 137 -21.51 -3.58 26.33
C PRO A 137 -22.30 -3.34 25.04
N ASN A 138 -22.76 -2.10 24.77
CA ASN A 138 -23.51 -1.74 23.56
C ASN A 138 -22.61 -1.32 22.39
N LEU A 139 -21.29 -1.28 22.58
CA LEU A 139 -20.35 -1.00 21.48
C LEU A 139 -20.10 -2.25 20.64
N ALA A 140 -20.31 -2.12 19.33
CA ALA A 140 -19.92 -3.10 18.34
C ALA A 140 -18.44 -2.99 17.99
N PHE A 141 -17.92 -1.77 17.81
CA PHE A 141 -16.51 -1.58 17.45
C PHE A 141 -15.96 -0.22 17.87
N VAL A 142 -14.63 -0.17 17.96
CA VAL A 142 -13.81 1.02 18.15
C VAL A 142 -12.95 1.19 16.89
N GLN A 143 -13.15 2.28 16.15
CA GLN A 143 -12.36 2.62 14.96
C GLN A 143 -11.29 3.65 15.33
N THR A 144 -10.08 3.48 14.84
CA THR A 144 -8.99 4.46 15.03
C THR A 144 -8.76 5.28 13.76
N ARG A 145 -7.97 6.35 13.87
CA ARG A 145 -7.63 7.22 12.76
C ARG A 145 -6.54 6.63 11.88
N TRP A 146 -6.73 6.69 10.57
CA TRP A 146 -5.70 6.36 9.60
C TRP A 146 -4.74 7.52 9.43
N THR A 147 -3.46 7.19 9.28
CA THR A 147 -2.37 8.14 9.03
C THR A 147 -1.47 7.57 7.95
N PHE A 148 -0.85 8.43 7.14
CA PHE A 148 -0.23 7.97 5.90
C PHE A 148 1.27 8.22 5.91
N PHE A 149 2.08 7.16 5.83
CA PHE A 149 3.54 7.34 5.85
C PHE A 149 4.10 7.85 4.52
N ASN A 150 3.37 7.65 3.40
CA ASN A 150 3.77 8.10 2.07
C ASN A 150 2.98 9.32 1.55
N ALA A 151 2.24 10.00 2.43
CA ALA A 151 1.42 11.17 2.09
C ALA A 151 2.19 12.23 1.30
N LYS A 152 3.45 12.49 1.65
CA LYS A 152 4.25 13.58 1.07
C LYS A 152 5.09 13.18 -0.14
N GLU A 153 5.05 11.91 -0.58
CA GLU A 153 5.93 11.37 -1.62
C GLU A 153 5.62 11.84 -3.04
N SER A 154 4.36 12.17 -3.35
CA SER A 154 3.95 12.57 -4.69
C SER A 154 2.80 13.56 -4.63
N PHE A 155 2.57 14.25 -5.76
CA PHE A 155 1.37 15.08 -5.91
C PHE A 155 0.08 14.27 -5.68
N LEU A 156 0.04 13.04 -6.20
CA LEU A 156 -1.10 12.14 -6.06
C LEU A 156 -1.38 11.74 -4.60
N THR A 157 -0.34 11.39 -3.83
CA THR A 157 -0.51 11.00 -2.42
C THR A 157 -0.88 12.18 -1.52
N ARG A 158 -0.44 13.40 -1.84
CA ARG A 158 -0.87 14.63 -1.16
C ARG A 158 -2.36 14.94 -1.40
N MET A 159 -2.84 14.78 -2.64
CA MET A 159 -4.27 14.99 -2.93
C MET A 159 -5.15 13.98 -2.18
N GLN A 160 -4.69 12.73 -2.08
CA GLN A 160 -5.37 11.69 -1.31
C GLN A 160 -5.39 12.00 0.19
N GLU A 161 -4.28 12.49 0.75
CA GLU A 161 -4.22 12.90 2.15
C GLU A 161 -5.24 14.00 2.46
N ILE A 162 -5.35 15.04 1.61
CA ILE A 162 -6.34 16.11 1.77
C ILE A 162 -7.77 15.55 1.81
N ALA A 163 -8.10 14.64 0.88
CA ALA A 163 -9.40 14.00 0.82
C ALA A 163 -9.70 13.17 2.08
N LEU A 164 -8.75 12.33 2.51
CA LEU A 164 -8.94 11.38 3.61
C LEU A 164 -8.89 12.06 4.98
N ASN A 165 -8.11 13.13 5.16
CA ASN A 165 -8.07 13.88 6.41
C ASN A 165 -9.42 14.53 6.74
N PHE A 166 -10.15 15.05 5.75
CA PHE A 166 -11.51 15.53 5.99
C PHE A 166 -12.42 14.40 6.50
N HIS A 167 -12.37 13.23 5.86
CA HIS A 167 -13.15 12.08 6.27
C HIS A 167 -12.83 11.64 7.72
N HIS A 168 -11.54 11.53 8.06
CA HIS A 168 -11.09 11.02 9.34
C HIS A 168 -11.15 12.04 10.49
N LYS A 169 -10.76 13.30 10.26
CA LYS A 169 -10.71 14.33 11.30
C LYS A 169 -12.01 15.10 11.47
N CYS A 170 -12.89 15.09 10.46
CA CYS A 170 -14.19 15.77 10.53
C CYS A 170 -15.34 14.79 10.52
N GLU A 171 -15.58 14.10 9.40
CA GLU A 171 -16.84 13.37 9.22
C GLU A 171 -17.03 12.26 10.26
N GLN A 172 -16.01 11.43 10.47
CA GLN A 172 -16.04 10.32 11.42
C GLN A 172 -16.18 10.82 12.86
N VAL A 173 -15.42 11.85 13.24
CA VAL A 173 -15.46 12.48 14.57
C VAL A 173 -16.84 13.06 14.85
N VAL A 174 -17.37 13.88 13.95
CA VAL A 174 -18.68 14.54 14.12
C VAL A 174 -19.81 13.51 14.18
N ARG A 175 -19.78 12.48 13.32
CA ARG A 175 -20.79 11.40 13.35
C ARG A 175 -20.73 10.63 14.66
N CYS A 176 -19.54 10.28 15.14
CA CYS A 176 -19.35 9.64 16.44
C CYS A 176 -19.88 10.50 17.58
N TRP A 177 -19.49 11.79 17.62
CA TRP A 177 -19.91 12.72 18.67
C TRP A 177 -21.44 12.90 18.73
N LEU A 178 -22.10 12.95 17.57
CA LEU A 178 -23.55 13.03 17.47
C LEU A 178 -24.27 11.67 17.66
N SER A 179 -23.54 10.59 17.97
CA SER A 179 -24.08 9.22 18.07
C SER A 179 -24.84 8.77 16.81
N LEU A 180 -24.40 9.27 15.65
CA LEU A 180 -24.91 8.94 14.33
C LEU A 180 -24.11 7.79 13.71
N PHE A 181 -24.67 7.21 12.65
CA PHE A 181 -24.00 6.14 11.95
C PHE A 181 -22.68 6.61 11.33
N PHE A 182 -21.64 5.81 11.51
CA PHE A 182 -20.43 5.89 10.73
C PHE A 182 -19.91 4.48 10.44
N THR A 183 -19.07 4.37 9.42
CA THR A 183 -18.61 3.10 8.87
C THR A 183 -17.27 2.72 9.51
N PHE A 184 -17.11 1.45 9.89
CA PHE A 184 -15.81 0.81 10.03
C PHE A 184 -15.10 0.85 8.68
N ASN A 185 -13.87 1.33 8.64
CA ASN A 185 -13.17 1.61 7.39
C ASN A 185 -12.48 0.37 6.78
N GLY A 186 -12.78 -0.83 7.29
CA GLY A 186 -12.21 -2.09 6.83
C GLY A 186 -10.94 -2.54 7.56
N THR A 187 -10.29 -1.66 8.33
CA THR A 187 -9.04 -1.94 9.04
C THR A 187 -8.77 -0.87 10.12
N GLY A 188 -7.85 -1.15 11.05
CA GLY A 188 -7.51 -0.23 12.15
C GLY A 188 -8.65 -0.11 13.16
N ALA A 189 -9.32 -1.21 13.48
CA ALA A 189 -10.42 -1.23 14.43
C ALA A 189 -10.44 -2.51 15.24
N VAL A 190 -11.06 -2.43 16.43
CA VAL A 190 -11.37 -3.58 17.28
C VAL A 190 -12.87 -3.76 17.33
N TRP A 191 -13.33 -4.96 16.96
CA TRP A 191 -14.72 -5.36 16.99
C TRP A 191 -15.02 -6.27 18.18
N ARG A 192 -16.22 -6.16 18.73
CA ARG A 192 -16.79 -7.17 19.63
C ARG A 192 -17.26 -8.36 18.80
N THR A 193 -16.76 -9.55 19.12
CA THR A 193 -17.09 -10.79 18.40
C THR A 193 -18.59 -11.12 18.47
N SER A 194 -19.25 -10.86 19.60
CA SER A 194 -20.70 -11.08 19.73
C SER A 194 -21.54 -10.14 18.87
N ALA A 195 -21.05 -8.92 18.60
CA ALA A 195 -21.71 -8.00 17.66
C ALA A 195 -21.61 -8.53 16.23
N ILE A 196 -20.44 -9.00 15.80
CA ILE A 196 -20.25 -9.65 14.49
C ILE A 196 -21.21 -10.84 14.33
N LYS A 197 -21.27 -11.74 15.33
CA LYS A 197 -22.17 -12.90 15.34
C LYS A 197 -23.63 -12.49 15.22
N ARG A 198 -24.08 -11.53 16.05
CA ARG A 198 -25.47 -11.06 16.07
C ARG A 198 -25.91 -10.41 14.77
N CYS A 199 -24.98 -9.82 14.03
CA CYS A 199 -25.28 -9.19 12.74
C CYS A 199 -25.33 -10.19 11.57
N GLY A 200 -25.05 -11.48 11.81
CA GLY A 200 -24.99 -12.51 10.77
C GLY A 200 -23.61 -12.68 10.14
N GLY A 201 -22.54 -12.25 10.83
CA GLY A 201 -21.16 -12.44 10.42
C GLY A 201 -20.71 -11.57 9.23
N TRP A 202 -19.58 -11.96 8.65
CA TRP A 202 -19.06 -11.43 7.39
C TRP A 202 -19.85 -12.01 6.21
N GLN A 203 -20.28 -11.16 5.27
CA GLN A 203 -21.10 -11.56 4.13
C GLN A 203 -20.39 -11.17 2.83
N THR A 204 -20.41 -12.08 1.85
CA THR A 204 -19.63 -11.97 0.60
C THR A 204 -20.44 -11.42 -0.58
N ASP A 205 -21.68 -11.03 -0.36
CA ASP A 205 -22.62 -10.56 -1.38
C ASP A 205 -22.44 -9.07 -1.74
N THR A 206 -21.54 -8.38 -1.04
CA THR A 206 -21.17 -6.98 -1.29
C THR A 206 -19.66 -6.82 -1.38
N LEU A 207 -19.17 -5.92 -2.25
CA LEU A 207 -17.74 -5.59 -2.35
C LEU A 207 -17.18 -4.74 -1.20
N VAL A 208 -18.04 -4.21 -0.34
CA VAL A 208 -17.70 -3.34 0.80
C VAL A 208 -18.24 -3.96 2.07
N GLU A 209 -17.60 -5.05 2.50
CA GLU A 209 -18.00 -5.83 3.67
C GLU A 209 -17.97 -5.02 4.97
N ASP A 210 -17.10 -4.02 5.00
CA ASP A 210 -16.87 -3.08 6.08
C ASP A 210 -18.08 -2.16 6.32
N LEU A 211 -18.61 -1.56 5.25
CA LEU A 211 -19.84 -0.79 5.26
C LEU A 211 -21.04 -1.68 5.56
N ASP A 212 -21.11 -2.85 4.95
CA ASP A 212 -22.22 -3.79 5.14
C ASP A 212 -22.37 -4.20 6.61
N ILE A 213 -21.30 -4.71 7.24
CA ILE A 213 -21.35 -5.15 8.64
C ILE A 213 -21.61 -3.98 9.59
N SER A 214 -21.02 -2.80 9.32
CA SER A 214 -21.27 -1.59 10.11
C SER A 214 -22.73 -1.22 10.11
N PHE A 215 -23.35 -1.22 8.93
CA PHE A 215 -24.74 -0.83 8.77
C PHE A 215 -25.68 -1.83 9.44
N ARG A 216 -25.38 -3.13 9.29
CA ARG A 216 -26.08 -4.22 9.99
C ARG A 216 -26.00 -4.09 11.50
N ALA A 217 -24.81 -3.82 12.04
CA ALA A 217 -24.63 -3.57 13.47
C ALA A 217 -25.47 -2.38 13.94
N HIS A 218 -25.42 -1.27 13.20
CA HIS A 218 -26.13 -0.06 13.58
C HIS A 218 -27.66 -0.26 13.62
N TYR A 219 -28.26 -0.83 12.57
CA TYR A 219 -29.71 -1.06 12.60
C TYR A 219 -30.12 -2.18 13.57
N GLN A 220 -29.20 -3.01 14.06
CA GLN A 220 -29.43 -3.95 15.16
C GLN A 220 -29.32 -3.30 16.55
N GLY A 221 -29.07 -1.98 16.62
CA GLY A 221 -29.01 -1.21 17.85
C GLY A 221 -27.62 -1.07 18.45
N TRP A 222 -26.58 -1.60 17.80
CA TRP A 222 -25.21 -1.42 18.26
C TRP A 222 -24.73 0.02 18.01
N THR A 223 -23.85 0.47 18.89
CA THR A 223 -23.16 1.75 18.79
C THR A 223 -21.68 1.54 18.48
N SER A 224 -20.99 2.60 18.08
CA SER A 224 -19.57 2.55 17.72
C SER A 224 -18.89 3.83 18.21
N ILE A 225 -17.58 3.78 18.45
CA ILE A 225 -16.79 4.98 18.73
C ILE A 225 -15.64 5.15 17.75
N TYR A 226 -15.26 6.39 17.52
CA TYR A 226 -14.12 6.77 16.70
C TYR A 226 -13.09 7.49 17.56
N LEU A 227 -11.86 6.99 17.58
CA LEU A 227 -10.75 7.54 18.35
C LEU A 227 -9.80 8.30 17.42
N GLU A 228 -9.96 9.62 17.36
CA GLU A 228 -9.12 10.48 16.50
C GLU A 228 -7.64 10.51 16.95
N HIS A 229 -7.39 10.43 18.26
CA HIS A 229 -6.05 10.50 18.84
C HIS A 229 -5.25 9.19 18.72
N VAL A 230 -5.92 8.07 18.43
CA VAL A 230 -5.26 6.79 18.19
C VAL A 230 -5.00 6.66 16.70
N GLU A 231 -3.73 6.70 16.34
CA GLU A 231 -3.27 6.63 14.95
C GLU A 231 -2.86 5.20 14.59
N CYS A 232 -3.25 4.76 13.39
CA CYS A 232 -2.72 3.57 12.74
C CYS A 232 -2.17 3.99 11.37
N GLN A 233 -0.88 3.74 11.14
CA GLN A 233 -0.22 4.16 9.91
C GLN A 233 -0.54 3.20 8.77
N ASN A 234 -0.70 3.72 7.55
CA ASN A 234 -0.94 2.93 6.36
C ASN A 234 -0.35 3.57 5.07
N GLU A 235 -0.41 2.81 3.98
CA GLU A 235 0.10 3.21 2.67
C GLU A 235 -1.02 3.72 1.74
N LEU A 236 -0.87 4.95 1.23
CA LEU A 236 -1.70 5.46 0.14
C LEU A 236 -1.28 4.85 -1.20
N PRO A 237 -2.21 4.53 -2.11
CA PRO A 237 -1.89 4.15 -3.49
C PRO A 237 -0.93 5.15 -4.17
N PRO A 238 0.30 4.75 -4.51
CA PRO A 238 1.28 5.70 -5.08
C PRO A 238 1.13 5.87 -6.60
N THR A 239 0.36 4.99 -7.27
CA THR A 239 0.12 5.06 -8.71
C THR A 239 -1.31 5.43 -9.05
N TRP A 240 -1.48 6.12 -10.18
CA TRP A 240 -2.80 6.57 -10.64
C TRP A 240 -3.78 5.42 -10.88
N SER A 241 -3.31 4.32 -11.49
CA SER A 241 -4.14 3.14 -11.76
C SER A 241 -4.62 2.45 -10.47
N ALA A 242 -3.74 2.36 -9.46
CA ALA A 242 -4.08 1.82 -8.15
C ALA A 242 -5.12 2.70 -7.43
N TYR A 243 -4.93 4.01 -7.46
CA TYR A 243 -5.88 4.98 -6.92
C TYR A 243 -7.26 4.90 -7.60
N LEU A 244 -7.30 4.91 -8.94
CA LEU A 244 -8.55 4.78 -9.70
C LEU A 244 -9.31 3.50 -9.34
N SER A 245 -8.59 2.37 -9.24
CA SER A 245 -9.17 1.08 -8.86
C SER A 245 -9.75 1.10 -7.45
N GLN A 246 -9.07 1.74 -6.50
CA GLN A 246 -9.56 1.92 -5.14
C GLN A 246 -10.82 2.81 -5.10
N GLN A 247 -10.79 3.97 -5.75
CA GLN A 247 -11.92 4.90 -5.78
C GLN A 247 -13.15 4.31 -6.49
N TYR A 248 -12.93 3.52 -7.53
CA TYR A 248 -14.00 2.79 -8.22
C TYR A 248 -14.73 1.86 -7.24
N ARG A 249 -13.98 1.05 -6.47
CA ARG A 249 -14.55 0.13 -5.47
C ARG A 249 -15.30 0.87 -4.36
N TRP A 250 -14.71 1.93 -3.82
CA TRP A 250 -15.31 2.75 -2.74
C TRP A 250 -16.57 3.50 -3.17
N THR A 251 -16.74 3.73 -4.48
CA THR A 251 -17.93 4.39 -5.02
C THR A 251 -19.00 3.39 -5.45
N CYS A 252 -18.59 2.27 -6.05
CA CYS A 252 -19.48 1.24 -6.56
C CYS A 252 -20.10 0.39 -5.44
N GLY A 253 -19.28 -0.04 -4.47
CA GLY A 253 -19.68 -0.95 -3.40
C GLY A 253 -20.87 -0.47 -2.56
N PRO A 254 -20.91 0.80 -2.10
CA PRO A 254 -21.98 1.26 -1.23
C PRO A 254 -23.38 1.11 -1.83
N VAL A 255 -23.53 1.24 -3.16
CA VAL A 255 -24.82 1.08 -3.84
C VAL A 255 -25.43 -0.31 -3.65
N GLN A 256 -24.59 -1.36 -3.60
CA GLN A 256 -25.02 -2.73 -3.31
C GLN A 256 -25.58 -2.83 -1.88
N VAL A 257 -24.93 -2.17 -0.91
CA VAL A 257 -25.39 -2.10 0.49
C VAL A 257 -26.72 -1.36 0.60
N ILE A 258 -26.94 -0.29 -0.18
CA ILE A 258 -28.24 0.42 -0.18
C ILE A 258 -29.38 -0.55 -0.50
N ARG A 259 -29.23 -1.31 -1.59
CA ARG A 259 -30.27 -2.24 -2.07
C ARG A 259 -30.56 -3.33 -1.04
N LYS A 260 -29.52 -3.85 -0.41
CA LYS A 260 -29.60 -4.92 0.60
C LYS A 260 -30.19 -4.44 1.92
N SER A 261 -29.76 -3.27 2.40
CA SER A 261 -29.99 -2.84 3.78
C SER A 261 -31.15 -1.87 3.97
N ILE A 262 -31.72 -1.28 2.91
CA ILE A 262 -32.81 -0.31 3.03
C ILE A 262 -34.07 -0.91 3.68
N ARG A 263 -34.52 -2.08 3.25
CA ARG A 263 -35.73 -2.72 3.81
C ARG A 263 -35.51 -3.14 5.28
N PRO A 264 -34.40 -3.82 5.65
CA PRO A 264 -34.07 -4.08 7.05
C PRO A 264 -34.01 -2.84 7.92
N LEU A 265 -33.42 -1.74 7.43
CA LEU A 265 -33.30 -0.47 8.16
C LEU A 265 -34.67 0.05 8.62
N TRP A 266 -35.62 0.16 7.70
CA TRP A 266 -36.95 0.69 8.00
C TRP A 266 -37.75 -0.22 8.93
N ARG A 267 -37.55 -1.55 8.81
CA ARG A 267 -38.18 -2.57 9.67
C ARG A 267 -37.56 -2.68 11.06
N SER A 268 -36.34 -2.19 11.27
CA SER A 268 -35.67 -2.29 12.57
C SER A 268 -36.47 -1.61 13.67
N LYS A 269 -36.58 -2.28 14.82
CA LYS A 269 -37.16 -1.71 16.06
C LYS A 269 -36.09 -1.23 17.04
N HIS A 270 -34.80 -1.41 16.71
CA HIS A 270 -33.68 -1.15 17.61
C HIS A 270 -33.17 0.29 17.52
N ILE A 271 -33.52 1.03 16.47
CA ILE A 271 -33.10 2.42 16.27
C ILE A 271 -34.30 3.36 16.07
N GLY A 272 -34.17 4.57 16.60
CA GLY A 272 -35.16 5.64 16.46
C GLY A 272 -35.29 6.15 15.02
N TRP A 273 -36.41 6.82 14.73
CA TRP A 273 -36.74 7.32 13.39
C TRP A 273 -35.67 8.27 12.82
N HIS A 274 -35.10 9.15 13.65
CA HIS A 274 -34.08 10.12 13.23
C HIS A 274 -32.80 9.42 12.74
N LYS A 275 -32.37 8.34 13.42
CA LYS A 275 -31.23 7.52 12.98
C LYS A 275 -31.52 6.79 11.68
N LYS A 276 -32.76 6.31 11.47
CA LYS A 276 -33.16 5.69 10.19
C LYS A 276 -33.08 6.69 9.04
N VAL A 277 -33.62 7.89 9.23
CA VAL A 277 -33.55 8.96 8.22
C VAL A 277 -32.09 9.34 7.93
N PHE A 278 -31.26 9.49 8.97
CA PHE A 278 -29.84 9.75 8.80
C PHE A 278 -29.13 8.63 8.03
N CYS A 279 -29.33 7.36 8.40
CA CYS A 279 -28.77 6.22 7.69
C CYS A 279 -29.21 6.18 6.22
N TYR A 280 -30.47 6.49 5.94
CA TYR A 280 -30.97 6.60 4.58
C TYR A 280 -30.26 7.72 3.81
N TRP A 281 -30.15 8.90 4.41
CA TRP A 281 -29.44 10.03 3.82
C TRP A 281 -27.94 9.75 3.62
N TYR A 282 -27.28 9.07 4.57
CA TYR A 282 -25.89 8.63 4.47
C TYR A 282 -25.66 7.74 3.25
N LEU A 283 -26.57 6.80 3.01
CA LEU A 283 -26.54 5.93 1.85
C LEU A 283 -26.81 6.71 0.55
N LEU A 284 -27.80 7.61 0.54
CA LEU A 284 -28.11 8.45 -0.63
C LEU A 284 -26.95 9.37 -1.02
N GLN A 285 -26.16 9.86 -0.05
CA GLN A 285 -24.98 10.67 -0.35
C GLN A 285 -23.96 9.94 -1.22
N LYS A 286 -23.96 8.61 -1.25
CA LYS A 286 -23.08 7.84 -2.14
C LYS A 286 -23.47 7.98 -3.62
N LEU A 287 -24.68 8.49 -3.91
CA LEU A 287 -25.13 8.88 -5.25
C LEU A 287 -24.77 10.33 -5.60
N ASN A 288 -24.18 11.11 -4.68
CA ASN A 288 -23.85 12.52 -4.92
C ASN A 288 -22.90 12.71 -6.10
N ASN A 289 -22.04 11.74 -6.41
CA ASN A 289 -21.16 11.80 -7.57
C ASN A 289 -21.94 11.92 -8.89
N LEU A 290 -23.11 11.28 -9.01
CA LEU A 290 -23.98 11.41 -10.18
C LEU A 290 -24.68 12.76 -10.22
N ILE A 291 -25.13 13.25 -9.05
CA ILE A 291 -25.80 14.54 -8.94
C ILE A 291 -24.82 15.66 -9.29
N ALA A 292 -23.61 15.63 -8.74
CA ALA A 292 -22.56 16.59 -9.04
C ALA A 292 -22.14 16.54 -10.51
N PHE A 293 -22.00 15.33 -11.09
CA PHE A 293 -21.70 15.18 -12.51
C PHE A 293 -22.82 15.75 -13.40
N GLY A 294 -24.09 15.47 -13.09
CA GLY A 294 -25.24 16.04 -13.80
C GLY A 294 -25.33 17.57 -13.64
N TYR A 295 -25.07 18.08 -12.43
CA TYR A 295 -25.03 19.51 -12.13
C TYR A 295 -24.01 20.25 -13.00
N PHE A 296 -22.85 19.65 -13.26
CA PHE A 296 -21.85 20.23 -14.17
C PHE A 296 -22.41 20.48 -15.59
N PHE A 297 -23.17 19.53 -16.15
CA PHE A 297 -23.80 19.71 -17.47
C PHE A 297 -24.93 20.73 -17.44
N ILE A 298 -25.78 20.68 -16.40
CA ILE A 298 -26.89 21.63 -16.24
C ILE A 298 -26.33 23.05 -16.13
N LEU A 299 -25.31 23.26 -15.30
CA LEU A 299 -24.65 24.55 -15.13
C LEU A 299 -24.04 25.03 -16.46
N THR A 300 -23.33 24.16 -17.18
CA THR A 300 -22.74 24.49 -18.49
C THR A 300 -23.82 24.88 -19.51
N PHE A 301 -24.91 24.12 -19.58
CA PHE A 301 -26.05 24.41 -20.46
C PHE A 301 -26.70 25.75 -20.08
N CYS A 302 -26.95 25.99 -18.80
CA CYS A 302 -27.52 27.25 -18.31
C CYS A 302 -26.62 28.45 -18.60
N LEU A 303 -25.30 28.33 -18.38
CA LEU A 303 -24.34 29.40 -18.68
C LEU A 303 -24.28 29.71 -20.18
N TYR A 304 -24.49 28.72 -21.04
CA TYR A 304 -24.49 28.92 -22.49
C TYR A 304 -25.79 29.56 -23.00
N TYR A 305 -26.96 29.14 -22.48
CA TYR A 305 -28.26 29.52 -23.04
C TYR A 305 -29.02 30.61 -22.26
N ILE A 306 -28.71 30.85 -20.99
CA ILE A 306 -29.48 31.76 -20.13
C ILE A 306 -28.55 32.83 -19.55
N ALA A 307 -28.57 34.02 -20.16
CA ALA A 307 -27.63 35.11 -19.90
C ALA A 307 -27.72 35.75 -18.51
N ASP A 308 -28.79 35.50 -17.74
CA ASP A 308 -29.04 36.12 -16.43
C ASP A 308 -29.05 35.08 -15.30
N PHE A 309 -27.88 34.47 -15.06
CA PHE A 309 -27.71 33.32 -14.15
C PHE A 309 -26.85 33.59 -12.92
N SER A 310 -26.74 34.86 -12.52
CA SER A 310 -25.92 35.30 -11.38
C SER A 310 -26.20 34.51 -10.09
N THR A 311 -27.47 34.23 -9.78
CA THR A 311 -27.85 33.60 -8.50
C THR A 311 -27.50 32.11 -8.42
N ILE A 312 -27.71 31.34 -9.49
CA ILE A 312 -27.41 29.90 -9.52
C ILE A 312 -25.88 29.67 -9.56
N TYR A 313 -25.17 30.51 -10.30
CA TYR A 313 -23.70 30.52 -10.29
C TYR A 313 -23.15 30.82 -8.89
N LEU A 314 -23.69 31.85 -8.22
CA LEU A 314 -23.29 32.19 -6.86
C LEU A 314 -23.52 31.03 -5.89
N ILE A 315 -24.69 30.39 -5.88
CA ILE A 315 -24.97 29.29 -4.95
C ILE A 315 -24.05 28.09 -5.21
N GLY A 316 -23.91 27.66 -6.46
CA GLY A 316 -23.07 26.51 -6.81
C GLY A 316 -21.58 26.73 -6.52
N PHE A 317 -21.07 27.91 -6.87
CA PHE A 317 -19.69 28.29 -6.59
C PHE A 317 -19.41 28.34 -5.08
N ASN A 318 -20.32 28.94 -4.30
CA ASN A 318 -20.17 29.02 -2.85
C ASN A 318 -20.19 27.64 -2.18
N VAL A 319 -21.04 26.71 -2.60
CA VAL A 319 -21.07 25.34 -2.03
C VAL A 319 -19.76 24.61 -2.30
N GLN A 320 -19.26 24.64 -3.54
CA GLN A 320 -17.99 23.98 -3.87
C GLN A 320 -16.82 24.61 -3.10
N LEU A 321 -16.78 25.94 -3.02
CA LEU A 321 -15.77 26.67 -2.26
C LEU A 321 -15.78 26.27 -0.77
N ILE A 322 -16.96 26.19 -0.16
CA ILE A 322 -17.11 25.75 1.24
C ILE A 322 -16.58 24.33 1.41
N VAL A 323 -16.96 23.39 0.52
CA VAL A 323 -16.47 22.00 0.58
C VAL A 323 -14.95 21.95 0.46
N THR A 324 -14.35 22.70 -0.46
CA THR A 324 -12.90 22.78 -0.62
C THR A 324 -12.22 23.36 0.62
N ILE A 325 -12.73 24.47 1.16
CA ILE A 325 -12.21 25.08 2.37
C ILE A 325 -12.25 24.07 3.52
N LEU A 326 -13.36 23.35 3.68
CA LEU A 326 -13.48 22.31 4.69
C LEU A 326 -12.38 21.25 4.55
N HIS A 327 -12.12 20.73 3.34
CA HIS A 327 -11.06 19.72 3.17
C HIS A 327 -9.67 20.26 3.52
N VAL A 328 -9.39 21.49 3.12
CA VAL A 328 -8.10 22.15 3.35
C VAL A 328 -7.88 22.50 4.83
N VAL A 329 -8.94 22.90 5.55
CA VAL A 329 -8.86 23.22 6.99
C VAL A 329 -8.39 22.03 7.83
N PHE A 330 -8.74 20.79 7.44
CA PHE A 330 -8.29 19.58 8.12
C PHE A 330 -6.90 19.07 7.66
N THR A 331 -6.32 19.73 6.67
CA THR A 331 -4.94 19.50 6.18
C THR A 331 -4.21 20.84 6.01
N PRO A 332 -4.00 21.61 7.09
CA PRO A 332 -3.48 22.98 6.99
C PRO A 332 -2.06 23.03 6.41
N GLU A 333 -1.28 21.95 6.55
CA GLU A 333 0.07 21.86 5.97
C GLU A 333 0.08 21.90 4.44
N GLU A 334 -1.00 21.47 3.79
CA GLU A 334 -1.13 21.40 2.32
C GLU A 334 -2.07 22.48 1.78
N TRP A 335 -2.26 23.60 2.48
CA TRP A 335 -3.22 24.65 2.08
C TRP A 335 -2.97 25.23 0.67
N TYR A 336 -1.71 25.31 0.26
CA TYR A 336 -1.29 25.78 -1.06
C TYR A 336 -1.68 24.82 -2.20
N MET A 337 -2.03 23.57 -1.87
CA MET A 337 -2.55 22.59 -2.83
C MET A 337 -4.06 22.70 -3.05
N SER A 338 -4.78 23.57 -2.34
CA SER A 338 -6.24 23.72 -2.39
C SER A 338 -6.81 23.84 -3.81
N ILE A 339 -6.23 24.70 -4.66
CA ILE A 339 -6.67 24.89 -6.05
C ILE A 339 -6.48 23.60 -6.86
N LEU A 340 -5.33 22.95 -6.71
CA LEU A 340 -5.01 21.71 -7.42
C LEU A 340 -5.89 20.55 -6.94
N TYR A 341 -6.25 20.53 -5.66
CA TYR A 341 -7.20 19.58 -5.09
C TYR A 341 -8.59 19.70 -5.73
N VAL A 342 -9.07 20.93 -5.97
CA VAL A 342 -10.34 21.15 -6.69
C VAL A 342 -10.28 20.55 -8.08
N PHE A 343 -9.23 20.83 -8.85
CA PHE A 343 -9.09 20.26 -10.19
C PHE A 343 -9.01 18.73 -10.17
N PHE A 344 -8.29 18.18 -9.19
CA PHE A 344 -8.16 16.75 -8.98
C PHE A 344 -9.52 16.08 -8.69
N GLU A 345 -10.31 16.61 -7.75
CA GLU A 345 -11.65 16.06 -7.45
C GLU A 345 -12.61 16.20 -8.64
N ASN A 346 -12.54 17.30 -9.38
CA ASN A 346 -13.35 17.46 -10.60
C ASN A 346 -12.95 16.45 -11.68
N ALA A 347 -11.65 16.20 -11.88
CA ALA A 347 -11.18 15.17 -12.81
C ALA A 347 -11.65 13.77 -12.41
N MET A 348 -11.73 13.50 -11.10
CA MET A 348 -12.23 12.24 -10.56
C MET A 348 -13.75 12.05 -10.67
N LEU A 349 -14.51 13.12 -10.90
CA LEU A 349 -15.97 13.09 -10.88
C LEU A 349 -16.56 12.15 -11.95
N LEU A 350 -16.02 12.17 -13.17
CA LEU A 350 -16.46 11.26 -14.24
C LEU A 350 -16.20 9.79 -13.84
N HIS A 351 -15.02 9.50 -13.31
CA HIS A 351 -14.67 8.14 -12.86
C HIS A 351 -15.60 7.64 -11.75
N LYS A 352 -15.86 8.49 -10.75
CA LYS A 352 -16.80 8.20 -9.65
C LYS A 352 -18.24 8.06 -10.17
N ALA A 353 -18.67 8.86 -11.13
CA ALA A 353 -19.99 8.75 -11.75
C ALA A 353 -20.16 7.41 -12.48
N VAL A 354 -19.21 7.02 -13.32
CA VAL A 354 -19.20 5.72 -14.02
C VAL A 354 -19.22 4.56 -13.02
N ALA A 355 -18.43 4.63 -11.95
CA ALA A 355 -18.42 3.64 -10.88
C ALA A 355 -19.79 3.54 -10.18
N THR A 356 -20.45 4.67 -9.94
CA THR A 356 -21.79 4.72 -9.32
C THR A 356 -22.83 4.04 -10.22
N VAL A 357 -22.84 4.36 -11.52
CA VAL A 357 -23.73 3.71 -12.50
C VAL A 357 -23.49 2.20 -12.53
N ALA A 358 -22.23 1.77 -12.59
CA ALA A 358 -21.90 0.36 -12.61
C ALA A 358 -22.40 -0.38 -11.36
N GLY A 359 -22.27 0.23 -10.18
CA GLY A 359 -22.81 -0.29 -8.93
C GLY A 359 -24.35 -0.34 -8.90
N MET A 360 -25.03 0.65 -9.48
CA MET A 360 -26.51 0.69 -9.55
C MET A 360 -27.08 -0.44 -10.40
N PHE A 361 -26.44 -0.72 -11.53
CA PHE A 361 -26.89 -1.73 -12.50
C PHE A 361 -26.20 -3.10 -12.32
N ASN A 362 -25.36 -3.26 -11.30
CA ASN A 362 -24.63 -4.51 -11.01
C ASN A 362 -23.85 -5.06 -12.22
N TYR A 363 -23.18 -4.18 -12.98
CA TYR A 363 -22.35 -4.59 -14.12
C TYR A 363 -21.21 -5.54 -13.68
N GLU A 364 -20.69 -6.34 -14.60
CA GLU A 364 -19.60 -7.28 -14.26
C GLU A 364 -18.32 -6.56 -13.79
N SER A 365 -18.06 -5.36 -14.32
CA SER A 365 -17.00 -4.46 -13.84
C SER A 365 -17.16 -4.07 -12.36
N ALA A 366 -18.40 -4.05 -11.85
CA ALA A 366 -18.73 -3.82 -10.45
C ALA A 366 -18.59 -5.06 -9.55
N LYS A 367 -18.12 -6.18 -10.09
CA LYS A 367 -17.89 -7.44 -9.37
C LYS A 367 -16.42 -7.89 -9.38
N GLN A 368 -15.60 -7.28 -10.23
CA GLN A 368 -14.18 -7.59 -10.32
C GLN A 368 -13.39 -6.89 -9.21
N TRP A 369 -12.52 -7.65 -8.54
CA TRP A 369 -11.59 -7.14 -7.55
C TRP A 369 -10.17 -7.33 -8.04
N ASN A 370 -9.49 -6.22 -8.30
CA ASN A 370 -8.05 -6.22 -8.52
C ASN A 370 -7.37 -5.75 -7.24
N VAL A 371 -6.41 -6.53 -6.76
CA VAL A 371 -5.59 -6.16 -5.60
C VAL A 371 -4.87 -4.86 -5.93
N THR A 372 -4.87 -3.95 -4.96
CA THR A 372 -4.18 -2.66 -5.12
C THR A 372 -2.71 -2.89 -4.76
N PRO A 373 -1.77 -2.70 -5.69
CA PRO A 373 -0.37 -2.97 -5.41
C PRO A 373 0.13 -2.09 -4.26
N LYS A 374 0.95 -2.69 -3.40
CA LYS A 374 1.58 -2.06 -2.23
C LYS A 374 3.10 -2.13 -2.39
N TYR A 375 3.76 -1.05 -2.02
CA TYR A 375 5.20 -0.89 -2.20
C TYR A 375 5.95 -0.90 -0.86
N GLY A 376 5.22 -0.85 0.26
CA GLY A 376 5.78 -0.93 1.60
C GLY A 376 6.55 0.33 2.00
N LEU A 377 7.12 0.30 3.21
CA LEU A 377 7.98 1.38 3.70
C LEU A 377 9.33 1.36 2.99
N LYS A 378 9.79 2.52 2.52
CA LYS A 378 11.20 2.69 2.13
C LYS A 378 12.11 2.49 3.35
N LYS A 379 13.27 1.85 3.14
CA LYS A 379 14.22 1.45 4.19
C LYS A 379 14.59 2.58 5.18
N ASN A 380 14.79 3.80 4.69
CA ASN A 380 15.10 4.98 5.54
C ASN A 380 13.95 5.35 6.51
N ASN A 381 12.70 5.04 6.18
CA ASN A 381 11.55 5.28 7.05
C ASN A 381 11.34 4.15 8.07
N GLN A 382 11.79 2.92 7.76
CA GLN A 382 11.81 1.82 8.73
C GLN A 382 12.78 2.11 9.87
N ASP A 383 13.97 2.65 9.56
CA ASP A 383 14.97 3.03 10.58
C ASP A 383 14.47 4.17 11.48
N MET A 384 13.69 5.12 10.94
CA MET A 384 13.07 6.21 11.71
C MET A 384 11.96 5.71 12.66
N LEU A 385 11.16 4.74 12.23
CA LEU A 385 10.15 4.09 13.08
C LEU A 385 10.81 3.27 14.20
N ASN A 386 11.87 2.53 13.88
CA ASN A 386 12.63 1.75 14.84
C ASN A 386 13.38 2.64 15.85
N ASN A 387 13.93 3.77 15.42
CA ASN A 387 14.65 4.70 16.31
C ASN A 387 13.72 5.49 17.25
N ASN A 388 12.44 5.69 16.89
CA ASN A 388 11.47 6.32 17.80
C ASN A 388 11.00 5.38 18.92
N ILE A 389 11.30 4.09 18.84
CA ILE A 389 11.05 3.10 19.91
C ILE A 389 12.18 3.12 20.95
N THR A 390 13.32 3.74 20.64
CA THR A 390 14.50 3.84 21.51
C THR A 390 14.98 5.28 21.66
N LEU A 391 14.45 5.99 22.68
CA LEU A 391 15.17 6.87 23.64
C LEU A 391 14.44 8.17 24.05
N ASN A 392 14.40 8.32 25.38
CA ASN A 392 14.16 9.47 26.23
C ASN A 392 14.71 10.85 25.77
N SER A 393 13.90 11.88 26.03
CA SER A 393 14.17 13.28 26.46
C SER A 393 15.25 14.16 25.79
N PRO A 394 15.02 15.48 25.68
CA PRO A 394 15.60 16.34 24.65
C PRO A 394 16.86 17.09 25.10
N SER A 395 17.84 17.23 24.20
CA SER A 395 18.78 18.35 24.26
C SER A 395 19.33 18.72 22.88
N THR A 396 19.18 20.01 22.57
CA THR A 396 19.99 20.85 21.68
C THR A 396 19.98 20.56 20.16
N MET A 397 19.07 21.26 19.48
CA MET A 397 19.28 21.78 18.12
C MET A 397 20.47 22.75 18.13
N SER A 398 21.60 22.35 17.56
CA SER A 398 22.54 23.27 16.89
C SER A 398 23.67 22.48 16.26
N SER A 399 23.50 22.05 15.01
CA SER A 399 24.55 22.00 13.97
C SER A 399 24.10 21.10 12.83
N LEU A 400 24.69 21.34 11.66
CA LEU A 400 24.57 20.58 10.39
C LEU A 400 23.58 21.16 9.37
N TRP A 401 23.85 22.41 9.00
CA TRP A 401 24.01 22.71 7.58
C TRP A 401 25.38 22.15 7.13
N GLN A 402 25.38 21.07 6.35
CA GLN A 402 26.48 20.73 5.44
C GLN A 402 25.89 20.35 4.08
N PRO A 403 26.43 20.87 2.96
CA PRO A 403 26.05 20.43 1.63
C PRO A 403 26.86 19.17 1.27
N SER A 404 26.22 18.00 1.15
CA SER A 404 26.93 16.80 0.74
C SER A 404 26.14 15.90 -0.21
N THR A 405 26.72 15.79 -1.42
CA THR A 405 26.80 14.60 -2.27
C THR A 405 25.50 13.96 -2.75
N TRP A 406 25.12 14.31 -3.97
CA TRP A 406 24.10 13.63 -4.76
C TRP A 406 24.64 12.25 -5.19
N THR A 407 24.04 11.17 -4.69
CA THR A 407 24.35 9.80 -5.15
C THR A 407 23.59 9.48 -6.43
N LEU A 408 24.32 9.10 -7.48
CA LEU A 408 23.88 8.83 -8.86
C LEU A 408 22.82 7.71 -9.04
N LYS A 409 22.34 7.09 -7.95
CA LYS A 409 21.46 5.91 -7.96
C LYS A 409 20.04 6.22 -8.46
N ASP A 410 19.57 7.45 -8.22
CA ASP A 410 18.16 7.83 -8.47
C ASP A 410 17.83 8.12 -9.94
N LYS A 411 18.82 8.15 -10.84
CA LYS A 411 18.61 8.31 -12.29
C LYS A 411 18.54 7.00 -13.07
N TRP A 412 18.86 5.86 -12.47
CA TRP A 412 19.13 4.62 -13.20
C TRP A 412 17.91 3.74 -13.48
N GLU A 413 16.88 3.77 -12.63
CA GLU A 413 15.74 2.84 -12.78
C GLU A 413 14.76 3.23 -13.93
N ASN A 414 14.88 4.44 -14.49
CA ASN A 414 13.96 4.93 -15.54
C ASN A 414 14.44 4.73 -16.98
N VAL A 415 15.62 4.15 -17.23
CA VAL A 415 16.23 4.09 -18.59
C VAL A 415 16.24 2.67 -19.20
N ILE A 416 15.82 1.63 -18.47
CA ILE A 416 15.83 0.23 -18.93
C ILE A 416 14.60 -0.09 -19.79
N ASN A 417 14.39 0.67 -20.87
CA ASN A 417 13.34 0.39 -21.84
C ASN A 417 13.77 0.85 -23.24
N LYS A 418 14.64 0.06 -23.90
CA LYS A 418 14.84 -0.13 -25.35
C LYS A 418 16.16 -0.88 -25.60
N ASP A 419 16.28 -1.54 -26.76
CA ASP A 419 17.33 -2.49 -27.21
C ASP A 419 18.79 -1.96 -27.23
N TYR A 420 19.28 -1.44 -26.11
CA TYR A 420 20.62 -0.90 -25.93
C TYR A 420 21.28 -1.52 -24.70
N ILE A 421 22.53 -1.99 -24.86
CA ILE A 421 23.38 -2.36 -23.73
C ILE A 421 24.34 -1.20 -23.50
N HIS A 422 24.32 -0.62 -22.30
CA HIS A 422 25.21 0.46 -21.90
C HIS A 422 26.32 -0.08 -20.98
N CYS A 423 27.59 0.20 -21.32
CA CYS A 423 28.74 -0.17 -20.49
C CYS A 423 29.45 1.08 -20.02
N ILE A 424 29.81 1.12 -18.73
CA ILE A 424 30.44 2.28 -18.10
C ILE A 424 31.70 1.81 -17.39
N LYS A 425 32.85 2.37 -17.80
CA LYS A 425 34.10 2.24 -17.06
C LYS A 425 34.33 3.52 -16.29
N ILE A 426 34.49 3.37 -14.99
CA ILE A 426 34.85 4.45 -14.08
C ILE A 426 36.33 4.25 -13.77
N ASN A 427 37.18 5.09 -14.36
CA ASN A 427 38.55 5.20 -13.90
C ASN A 427 38.66 6.44 -13.00
N GLN A 428 39.70 6.52 -12.16
CA GLN A 428 39.80 7.49 -11.05
C GLN A 428 39.61 8.97 -11.45
N ASN A 429 39.64 9.34 -12.74
CA ASN A 429 39.35 10.70 -13.20
C ASN A 429 38.46 10.85 -14.46
N GLN A 430 37.89 9.78 -15.02
CA GLN A 430 36.95 9.90 -16.16
C GLN A 430 35.90 8.79 -16.17
N ILE A 431 34.65 9.16 -16.44
CA ILE A 431 33.52 8.26 -16.69
C ILE A 431 33.35 8.17 -18.21
N VAL A 432 33.68 7.01 -18.78
CA VAL A 432 33.43 6.75 -20.19
C VAL A 432 32.24 5.81 -20.27
N ALA A 433 31.13 6.30 -20.81
CA ALA A 433 29.93 5.52 -21.03
C ALA A 433 29.80 5.22 -22.53
N LEU A 434 29.65 3.94 -22.85
CA LEU A 434 29.53 3.41 -24.20
C LEU A 434 28.12 2.84 -24.39
N SER A 435 27.46 3.24 -25.48
CA SER A 435 26.20 2.67 -25.94
C SER A 435 26.47 1.66 -27.04
N ILE A 436 25.88 0.46 -26.94
CA ILE A 436 25.84 -0.54 -28.00
C ILE A 436 24.41 -0.67 -28.49
N THR A 437 24.22 -0.54 -29.80
CA THR A 437 22.93 -0.74 -30.48
C THR A 437 23.00 -2.04 -31.27
N LEU A 438 22.01 -2.92 -31.12
CA LEU A 438 21.89 -4.14 -31.91
C LEU A 438 20.73 -3.99 -32.90
N TYR A 439 21.02 -4.13 -34.19
CA TYR A 439 19.99 -4.07 -35.23
C TYR A 439 19.57 -5.50 -35.63
N GLN A 440 18.27 -5.79 -35.58
CA GLN A 440 17.75 -7.09 -36.02
C GLN A 440 18.00 -7.30 -37.52
N GLY A 441 18.80 -8.32 -37.85
CA GLY A 441 18.96 -8.81 -39.22
C GLY A 441 20.34 -8.64 -39.85
N ASN A 442 21.21 -7.81 -39.27
CA ASN A 442 22.65 -7.74 -39.53
C ASN A 442 23.29 -7.16 -38.27
N SER A 443 24.17 -7.93 -37.60
CA SER A 443 24.69 -7.60 -36.26
C SER A 443 25.67 -6.42 -36.29
N ARG A 444 25.19 -5.21 -36.55
CA ARG A 444 26.01 -4.00 -36.55
C ARG A 444 26.17 -3.50 -35.12
N ILE A 445 27.39 -3.56 -34.61
CA ILE A 445 27.77 -2.98 -33.31
C ILE A 445 28.34 -1.58 -33.56
N GLU A 446 27.67 -0.56 -33.03
CA GLU A 446 28.22 0.80 -32.93
C GLU A 446 28.57 1.10 -31.48
N LEU A 447 29.80 1.56 -31.25
CA LEU A 447 30.28 2.02 -29.95
C LEU A 447 30.40 3.54 -29.98
N ARG A 448 29.65 4.22 -29.12
CA ARG A 448 29.61 5.69 -29.04
C ARG A 448 30.05 6.19 -27.68
N ASN A 449 30.95 7.17 -27.66
CA ASN A 449 31.29 7.85 -26.42
C ASN A 449 30.15 8.80 -26.04
N LEU A 450 29.47 8.55 -24.92
CA LEU A 450 28.31 9.34 -24.49
C LEU A 450 28.67 10.76 -24.04
N SER A 451 29.94 11.10 -23.79
CA SER A 451 30.33 12.47 -23.44
C SER A 451 30.57 13.36 -24.67
N SER A 452 31.08 12.81 -25.78
CA SER A 452 31.33 13.56 -27.03
C SER A 452 30.31 13.27 -28.14
N MET A 453 29.47 12.24 -27.98
CA MET A 453 28.54 11.71 -29.00
C MET A 453 29.22 11.22 -30.29
N GLU A 454 30.56 11.16 -30.34
CA GLU A 454 31.31 10.63 -31.47
C GLU A 454 31.21 9.10 -31.54
N VAL A 455 31.12 8.59 -32.77
CA VAL A 455 31.16 7.16 -33.07
C VAL A 455 32.62 6.73 -33.05
N VAL A 456 32.97 5.86 -32.09
CA VAL A 456 34.36 5.41 -31.87
C VAL A 456 34.68 4.21 -32.76
N ILE A 457 33.70 3.32 -32.98
CA ILE A 457 33.81 2.22 -33.95
C ILE A 457 32.53 2.19 -34.79
N SER A 458 32.70 2.34 -36.10
CA SER A 458 31.63 2.12 -37.07
C SER A 458 31.81 0.75 -37.73
N THR A 459 31.04 -0.23 -37.25
CA THR A 459 30.64 -1.44 -37.98
C THR A 459 31.63 -2.62 -37.89
N ILE A 460 31.20 -3.66 -37.18
CA ILE A 460 31.64 -5.05 -37.42
C ILE A 460 30.44 -5.75 -38.04
N GLU A 461 30.54 -6.20 -39.28
CA GLU A 461 29.51 -7.04 -39.91
C GLU A 461 29.89 -8.51 -39.69
N SER A 462 29.01 -9.25 -39.01
CA SER A 462 29.17 -10.68 -38.78
C SER A 462 27.79 -11.32 -38.58
N ASP A 463 27.59 -12.49 -39.19
CA ASP A 463 26.36 -13.29 -39.10
C ASP A 463 26.25 -14.10 -37.78
N LEU A 464 27.15 -13.87 -36.80
CA LEU A 464 27.22 -14.63 -35.56
C LEU A 464 26.63 -13.88 -34.34
N LYS A 465 26.13 -14.64 -33.35
CA LYS A 465 25.65 -14.13 -32.06
C LYS A 465 26.84 -13.89 -31.12
N PHE A 466 26.88 -12.73 -30.47
CA PHE A 466 27.92 -12.38 -29.50
C PHE A 466 27.40 -12.48 -28.07
N TYR A 467 28.23 -12.95 -27.13
CA TYR A 467 27.99 -12.81 -25.69
C TYR A 467 29.05 -11.88 -25.12
N LEU A 468 28.65 -10.72 -24.60
CA LEU A 468 29.58 -9.77 -24.03
C LEU A 468 29.79 -10.10 -22.54
N CYS A 469 31.01 -10.46 -22.15
CA CYS A 469 31.40 -10.61 -20.75
C CYS A 469 32.54 -9.62 -20.45
N LEU A 470 32.19 -8.47 -19.84
CA LEU A 470 33.17 -7.44 -19.50
C LEU A 470 33.73 -7.72 -18.11
N LEU A 471 34.94 -8.25 -18.06
CA LEU A 471 35.74 -8.37 -16.84
C LEU A 471 36.66 -7.15 -16.73
N SER A 472 36.77 -6.56 -15.53
CA SER A 472 37.73 -5.50 -15.25
C SER A 472 39.14 -6.09 -15.27
N LEU A 473 39.84 -5.93 -16.39
CA LEU A 473 41.26 -6.23 -16.51
C LEU A 473 42.11 -5.04 -16.01
N PRO A 474 43.42 -5.23 -15.76
CA PRO A 474 44.33 -4.14 -15.40
C PRO A 474 44.26 -2.98 -16.40
N ALA A 475 44.63 -1.78 -15.94
CA ALA A 475 44.43 -0.53 -16.66
C ALA A 475 44.88 -0.64 -18.14
N ASN A 476 43.88 -0.53 -19.03
CA ASN A 476 43.95 -0.30 -20.47
C ASN A 476 43.59 -1.48 -21.41
N GLU A 477 42.98 -2.55 -20.88
CA GLU A 477 42.49 -3.66 -21.71
C GLU A 477 40.98 -3.95 -21.52
N TRP A 478 40.35 -4.43 -22.59
CA TRP A 478 38.95 -4.82 -22.67
C TRP A 478 38.84 -6.24 -23.26
N LEU A 479 38.02 -7.09 -22.65
CA LEU A 479 37.81 -8.47 -23.12
C LEU A 479 36.43 -8.62 -23.78
N ILE A 480 36.40 -9.21 -24.97
CA ILE A 480 35.17 -9.51 -25.73
C ILE A 480 35.19 -11.01 -26.07
N THR A 481 34.07 -11.71 -25.85
CA THR A 481 33.95 -13.15 -26.14
C THR A 481 32.99 -13.40 -27.28
N GLU A 482 33.32 -14.36 -28.14
CA GLU A 482 32.49 -14.79 -29.28
C GLU A 482 31.81 -16.14 -28.97
N ASP A 483 30.60 -16.39 -29.49
CA ASP A 483 29.87 -17.61 -29.11
C ASP A 483 30.48 -18.93 -29.62
N ASN A 484 30.14 -20.00 -28.89
CA ASN A 484 30.29 -21.45 -29.14
C ASN A 484 31.66 -22.01 -29.56
N THR A 485 32.61 -21.16 -29.91
CA THR A 485 33.98 -21.53 -30.28
C THR A 485 34.99 -21.25 -29.16
N GLY A 486 34.59 -20.46 -28.15
CA GLY A 486 35.40 -20.19 -26.96
C GLY A 486 36.59 -19.27 -27.21
N ASN A 487 36.59 -18.49 -28.29
CA ASN A 487 37.67 -17.55 -28.59
C ASN A 487 37.51 -16.24 -27.81
N MET A 488 38.62 -15.75 -27.24
CA MET A 488 38.67 -14.48 -26.53
C MET A 488 39.46 -13.45 -27.33
N ILE A 489 38.89 -12.25 -27.46
CA ILE A 489 39.49 -11.11 -28.14
C ILE A 489 39.83 -10.05 -27.09
N VAL A 490 41.07 -9.57 -27.08
CA VAL A 490 41.55 -8.50 -26.20
C VAL A 490 41.79 -7.23 -27.00
N MET A 491 41.23 -6.10 -26.55
CA MET A 491 41.38 -4.78 -27.16
C MET A 491 42.04 -3.79 -26.18
N ASN A 492 42.85 -2.87 -26.71
CA ASN A 492 43.41 -1.77 -25.93
C ASN A 492 42.47 -0.54 -25.87
N ASP A 493 42.82 0.46 -25.07
CA ASP A 493 42.07 1.72 -24.96
C ASP A 493 42.00 2.56 -26.25
N ASN A 494 42.89 2.29 -27.22
CA ASN A 494 42.85 2.89 -28.56
C ASN A 494 42.01 2.07 -29.56
N CYS A 495 41.27 1.05 -29.08
CA CYS A 495 40.38 0.20 -29.87
C CYS A 495 41.08 -0.66 -30.95
N GLU A 496 42.35 -1.00 -30.75
CA GLU A 496 43.08 -1.96 -31.60
C GLU A 496 43.04 -3.37 -30.98
N ILE A 497 42.82 -4.39 -31.82
CA ILE A 497 42.85 -5.80 -31.39
C ILE A 497 44.30 -6.18 -31.10
N GLN A 498 44.60 -6.45 -29.83
CA GLN A 498 45.96 -6.75 -29.37
C GLN A 498 46.29 -8.25 -29.53
N GLN A 499 45.33 -9.15 -29.31
CA GLN A 499 45.53 -10.60 -29.41
C GLN A 499 44.23 -11.39 -29.56
N GLN A 500 44.24 -12.42 -30.41
CA GLN A 500 43.21 -13.47 -30.45
C GLN A 500 43.77 -14.68 -29.69
N ARG A 501 43.27 -14.93 -28.48
CA ARG A 501 43.68 -16.13 -27.71
C ARG A 501 42.68 -17.24 -27.94
N ILE A 502 43.14 -18.32 -28.58
CA ILE A 502 42.36 -19.55 -28.76
C ILE A 502 42.47 -20.35 -27.46
N GLY A 503 41.45 -20.28 -26.61
CA GLY A 503 41.42 -20.96 -25.32
C GLY A 503 40.02 -21.44 -25.00
N TYR A 504 39.72 -22.71 -25.32
CA TYR A 504 38.42 -23.35 -25.09
C TYR A 504 37.98 -23.24 -23.62
N CYS A 505 36.94 -22.45 -23.33
CA CYS A 505 36.37 -22.35 -21.99
C CYS A 505 34.82 -22.37 -22.03
N ASN A 506 34.23 -23.56 -21.93
CA ASN A 506 32.76 -23.76 -21.96
C ASN A 506 32.03 -23.40 -20.65
N LYS A 507 32.63 -22.66 -19.70
CA LYS A 507 32.14 -22.57 -18.31
C LYS A 507 32.17 -21.18 -17.67
N LEU A 508 31.90 -20.11 -18.42
CA LEU A 508 31.67 -18.77 -17.85
C LEU A 508 30.17 -18.45 -17.88
N LYS A 509 29.40 -19.02 -16.94
CA LYS A 509 28.03 -18.53 -16.68
C LYS A 509 27.89 -17.81 -15.35
N ASN A 510 28.79 -18.01 -14.38
CA ASN A 510 28.73 -17.34 -13.07
C ASN A 510 30.15 -17.07 -12.55
N ALA A 511 30.64 -15.84 -12.70
CA ALA A 511 31.86 -15.37 -12.06
C ALA A 511 31.53 -14.11 -11.24
N ALA A 512 32.08 -14.01 -10.04
CA ALA A 512 31.97 -12.82 -9.19
C ALA A 512 33.36 -12.40 -8.72
N LEU A 513 33.61 -11.09 -8.71
CA LEU A 513 34.87 -10.50 -8.28
C LEU A 513 34.75 -10.04 -6.83
N ILE A 514 35.68 -10.48 -5.97
CA ILE A 514 35.81 -9.97 -4.59
C ILE A 514 37.31 -9.72 -4.35
N ASN A 515 37.67 -8.48 -4.02
CA ASN A 515 39.03 -8.04 -3.68
C ASN A 515 40.11 -8.54 -4.66
N ASP A 516 39.98 -8.13 -5.93
CA ASP A 516 40.98 -8.35 -7.00
C ASP A 516 41.36 -9.81 -7.29
N SER A 517 40.56 -10.77 -6.83
CA SER A 517 40.72 -12.20 -7.13
C SER A 517 39.46 -12.75 -7.80
N VAL A 518 39.65 -13.59 -8.82
CA VAL A 518 38.56 -14.20 -9.58
C VAL A 518 38.16 -15.52 -8.93
N PHE A 519 36.90 -15.60 -8.47
CA PHE A 519 36.34 -16.84 -7.92
C PHE A 519 35.41 -17.48 -8.96
N VAL A 520 35.66 -18.76 -9.26
CA VAL A 520 34.82 -19.56 -10.16
C VAL A 520 34.05 -20.59 -9.34
N LEU A 521 32.73 -20.48 -9.33
CA LEU A 521 31.84 -21.44 -8.67
C LEU A 521 31.68 -22.70 -9.55
N GLN A 522 32.26 -23.81 -9.11
CA GLN A 522 32.04 -25.10 -9.74
C GLN A 522 30.82 -25.78 -9.10
N THR A 523 29.79 -26.05 -9.90
CA THR A 523 28.57 -26.73 -9.43
C THR A 523 28.87 -28.17 -9.01
N ALA A 524 28.74 -28.48 -7.71
CA ALA A 524 28.60 -29.84 -7.19
C ALA A 524 27.50 -29.87 -6.13
N LYS A 525 26.83 -31.02 -5.96
CA LYS A 525 25.65 -31.21 -5.09
C LYS A 525 25.90 -30.76 -3.63
N PRO A 526 24.84 -30.43 -2.84
CA PRO A 526 24.92 -29.57 -1.65
C PRO A 526 25.75 -30.08 -0.46
N SER A 527 26.34 -31.28 -0.52
CA SER A 527 27.07 -31.87 0.61
C SER A 527 28.60 -31.80 0.50
N GLN A 528 29.18 -31.27 -0.58
CA GLN A 528 30.64 -31.07 -0.70
C GLN A 528 30.95 -29.78 -1.49
N LEU A 529 31.14 -28.67 -0.79
CA LEU A 529 31.65 -27.41 -1.36
C LEU A 529 33.17 -27.37 -1.22
N HIS A 530 33.88 -27.22 -2.33
CA HIS A 530 35.32 -26.94 -2.36
C HIS A 530 35.58 -25.60 -3.05
N PHE A 531 36.34 -24.73 -2.40
CA PHE A 531 36.81 -23.45 -2.96
C PHE A 531 38.21 -23.65 -3.54
N HIS A 532 38.42 -23.23 -4.78
CA HIS A 532 39.75 -23.16 -5.39
C HIS A 532 40.10 -21.70 -5.71
N THR A 533 41.26 -21.27 -5.24
CA THR A 533 41.86 -19.99 -5.61
C THR A 533 42.61 -20.19 -6.92
N LEU A 534 42.19 -19.51 -7.99
CA LEU A 534 43.04 -19.33 -9.18
C LEU A 534 43.89 -18.09 -8.92
N LYS A 535 45.21 -18.27 -8.94
CA LYS A 535 46.19 -17.20 -8.78
C LYS A 535 46.56 -16.61 -10.13
#